data_AF-A0A139Y1A6-F1
#
_entry.id   AF-A0A139Y1A6-F1
#
_cell.length_a   1.000
_cell.length_b   1.000
_cell.length_c   1.000
_cell.angle_alpha   90.00
_cell.angle_beta   90.00
_cell.angle_gamma   90.00
#
_symmetry.space_group_name_H-M   'P 1'
#
loop_
_entity.id
_entity.type
_entity.pdbx_description
1 polymer ?
#
loop_
_entity_poly.entity_id
_entity_poly.type
_entity_poly.pdbx_seq_one_letter_code
_entity_poly.pdbx_strand_id
1 'polypeptide(L)'
;SFYDSIHCVALPAPSSSSEALQRLDLLPVSEMTPVYRAAFQEFKDSLLRRVANNFKAKNRLLHPSTGRGIQGVCARRTGQKGESSERREDSDALCGREEGAEQRGENEHEVSGEVGTDKEVTDNRRGGVGRVAMSGKDVADLLRFLVRAANLNMFENVQIFMNHFSTVRSDLAKNDLLLLFEEDMRRFLNVHPPALPPLFFSFADSLRQRLLQQWQQQIRGQEGLHAQDIQQQQQEEMIQQLNEKVEKFRGIAEEQVRRYCREFCGKRLHQVQQEIQKQQQRLPMAPQALAEWAIYEQRLQRSLLTDEVNRGGRDFASADVCEEELRAYDEKVENLFLFLHKENTKKIAADMQKAEEQTVAFFAEQLKQHPLEMLRPLEEFRALLFEWKTGAWEIFEQKVEDLRAVRQIYSVFEQRLTTELKRLEQQSLQHWDEKCTEIAS
;
A
#
# COMPACT_ATOMS: atom_id res chain seq x y z
N SER A 1 37.46 28.82 31.11
CA SER A 1 36.16 28.14 31.24
C SER A 1 35.83 27.32 29.98
N PHE A 2 36.73 26.42 29.55
CA PHE A 2 36.61 25.70 28.27
C PHE A 2 35.80 24.39 28.33
N TYR A 3 35.53 23.90 29.54
CA TYR A 3 34.81 22.66 29.78
C TYR A 3 33.59 22.96 30.65
N ASP A 4 32.44 22.38 30.30
CA ASP A 4 31.20 22.49 31.07
C ASP A 4 31.31 21.82 32.44
N SER A 5 32.14 20.78 32.53
CA SER A 5 32.44 20.07 33.77
C SER A 5 33.87 19.53 33.73
N ILE A 6 34.52 19.55 34.89
CA ILE A 6 35.86 18.96 35.08
C ILE A 6 35.74 17.96 36.22
N HIS A 7 36.22 16.74 35.98
CA HIS A 7 36.17 15.67 36.94
C HIS A 7 37.54 15.02 37.07
N CYS A 8 37.95 14.77 38.31
CA CYS A 8 39.19 14.10 38.63
C CYS A 8 38.89 12.76 39.28
N VAL A 9 39.60 11.71 38.86
CA VAL A 9 39.53 10.37 39.45
C VAL A 9 40.95 9.91 39.69
N ALA A 10 41.26 9.57 40.93
CA ALA A 10 42.54 9.00 41.31
C ALA A 10 42.41 7.47 41.32
N LEU A 11 43.09 6.80 40.39
CA LEU A 11 43.16 5.34 40.37
C LEU A 11 44.43 4.90 41.12
N PRO A 12 44.33 3.94 42.07
CA PRO A 12 45.49 3.40 42.76
C PRO A 12 46.32 2.54 41.80
N ALA A 13 47.51 2.11 42.22
CA ALA A 13 48.32 1.20 41.42
C ALA A 13 47.56 -0.13 41.18
N PRO A 14 47.54 -0.65 39.93
CA PRO A 14 46.81 -1.86 39.59
C PRO A 14 47.40 -3.12 40.23
N SER A 15 48.71 -3.13 40.51
CA SER A 15 49.41 -4.21 41.22
C SER A 15 50.44 -3.64 42.18
N SER A 16 50.77 -4.38 43.24
CA SER A 16 51.90 -4.11 44.13
C SER A 16 53.23 -4.69 43.63
N SER A 17 53.19 -5.53 42.57
CA SER A 17 54.40 -6.12 41.97
C SER A 17 54.98 -5.20 40.90
N SER A 18 56.25 -4.80 41.08
CA SER A 18 56.96 -3.98 40.10
C SER A 18 57.13 -4.67 38.74
N GLU A 19 57.23 -5.99 38.71
CA GLU A 19 57.35 -6.78 37.47
C GLU A 19 56.01 -6.83 36.73
N ALA A 20 54.91 -6.95 37.47
CA ALA A 20 53.56 -6.94 36.91
C ALA A 20 53.18 -5.56 36.35
N LEU A 21 53.66 -4.47 36.96
CA LEU A 21 53.49 -3.10 36.45
C LEU A 21 54.28 -2.82 35.15
N GLN A 22 55.30 -3.62 34.82
CA GLN A 22 56.02 -3.51 33.53
C GLN A 22 55.27 -4.18 32.37
N ARG A 23 54.27 -5.02 32.66
CA ARG A 23 53.47 -5.79 31.68
C ARG A 23 51.97 -5.61 31.91
N LEU A 24 51.53 -4.35 32.06
CA LEU A 24 50.15 -3.98 32.38
C LEU A 24 49.13 -4.46 31.35
N ASP A 25 49.53 -4.55 30.08
CA ASP A 25 48.74 -5.06 28.97
C ASP A 25 48.39 -6.56 29.10
N LEU A 26 49.22 -7.31 29.83
CA LEU A 26 49.07 -8.75 30.07
C LEU A 26 48.70 -9.08 31.52
N LEU A 27 48.43 -8.07 32.35
CA LEU A 27 48.11 -8.27 33.75
C LEU A 27 46.77 -9.02 33.90
N PRO A 28 46.77 -10.26 34.40
CA PRO A 28 45.53 -10.99 34.59
C PRO A 28 44.71 -10.34 35.71
N VAL A 29 43.38 -10.39 35.58
CA VAL A 29 42.45 -9.77 36.54
C VAL A 29 42.67 -10.31 37.97
N SER A 30 43.17 -11.54 38.12
CA SER A 30 43.53 -12.14 39.41
C SER A 30 44.67 -11.43 40.14
N GLU A 31 45.64 -10.85 39.41
CA GLU A 31 46.80 -10.16 39.96
C GLU A 31 46.56 -8.67 40.21
N MET A 32 45.39 -8.17 39.83
CA MET A 32 44.98 -6.81 40.15
C MET A 32 44.57 -6.69 41.62
N THR A 33 45.00 -5.61 42.26
CA THR A 33 44.58 -5.32 43.64
C THR A 33 43.05 -5.17 43.70
N PRO A 34 42.40 -5.70 44.76
CA PRO A 34 40.94 -5.58 44.90
C PRO A 34 40.49 -4.11 44.94
N VAL A 35 41.32 -3.23 45.53
CA VAL A 35 41.09 -1.79 45.61
C VAL A 35 41.10 -1.16 44.21
N TYR A 36 42.07 -1.50 43.36
CA TYR A 36 42.10 -1.03 41.98
C TYR A 36 40.92 -1.53 41.17
N ARG A 37 40.59 -2.83 41.27
CA ARG A 37 39.45 -3.40 40.53
C ARG A 37 38.14 -2.68 40.86
N ALA A 38 37.89 -2.44 42.15
CA ALA A 38 36.71 -1.71 42.60
C ALA A 38 36.71 -0.26 42.08
N ALA A 39 37.81 0.47 42.25
CA ALA A 39 37.94 1.87 41.82
C ALA A 39 37.84 2.03 40.28
N PHE A 40 38.44 1.11 39.52
CA PHE A 40 38.37 1.10 38.06
C PHE A 40 36.97 0.76 37.56
N GLN A 41 36.29 -0.20 38.20
CA GLN A 41 34.91 -0.54 37.85
C GLN A 41 33.96 0.63 38.11
N GLU A 42 34.11 1.29 39.27
CA GLU A 42 33.36 2.51 39.59
C GLU A 42 33.64 3.65 38.60
N PHE A 43 34.92 3.85 38.25
CA PHE A 43 35.31 4.82 37.22
C PHE A 43 34.66 4.53 35.87
N LYS A 44 34.73 3.29 35.40
CA LYS A 44 34.15 2.85 34.13
C LYS A 44 32.64 3.08 34.13
N ASP A 45 31.94 2.67 35.18
CA ASP A 45 30.48 2.79 35.26
C ASP A 45 30.06 4.27 35.34
N SER A 46 30.81 5.08 36.08
CA SER A 46 30.63 6.54 36.14
C SER A 46 30.87 7.20 34.78
N LEU A 47 31.93 6.81 34.07
CA LEU A 47 32.26 7.31 32.74
C LEU A 47 31.17 6.96 31.72
N LEU A 48 30.75 5.70 31.65
CA LEU A 48 29.74 5.24 30.69
C LEU A 48 28.37 5.91 30.93
N ARG A 49 27.94 6.03 32.19
CA ARG A 49 26.70 6.75 32.54
C ARG A 49 26.78 8.22 32.13
N ARG A 50 27.95 8.86 32.30
CA ARG A 50 28.14 10.26 31.90
C ARG A 50 28.18 10.44 30.40
N VAL A 51 28.84 9.55 29.66
CA VAL A 51 28.86 9.58 28.19
C VAL A 51 27.45 9.42 27.64
N ALA A 52 26.63 8.54 28.23
CA ALA A 52 25.22 8.39 27.84
C ALA A 52 24.42 9.69 28.03
N ASN A 53 24.70 10.45 29.09
CA ASN A 53 24.00 11.70 29.41
C ASN A 53 24.61 12.95 28.74
N ASN A 54 25.83 12.85 28.22
CA ASN A 54 26.57 13.95 27.59
C ASN A 54 27.00 13.56 26.18
N PHE A 55 26.00 13.35 25.32
CA PHE A 55 26.26 13.08 23.91
C PHE A 55 26.96 14.26 23.24
N LYS A 56 27.75 13.98 22.19
CA LYS A 56 28.36 15.04 21.38
C LYS A 56 27.24 15.85 20.73
N ALA A 57 27.16 17.11 21.11
CA ALA A 57 26.06 17.98 20.71
C ALA A 57 26.54 19.15 19.85
N LYS A 58 25.64 19.58 18.98
CA LYS A 58 25.64 20.92 18.39
C LYS A 58 24.67 21.80 19.17
N ASN A 59 24.97 23.10 19.25
CA ASN A 59 24.06 24.07 19.85
C ASN A 59 22.73 24.07 19.08
N ARG A 60 21.57 24.14 19.77
CA ARG A 60 20.29 24.40 19.10
C ARG A 60 20.46 25.64 18.26
N LEU A 61 20.27 25.45 16.97
CA LEU A 61 19.88 26.53 16.10
C LEU A 61 18.47 26.94 16.54
N LEU A 62 18.24 28.26 16.65
CA LEU A 62 17.00 28.87 17.11
C LEU A 62 15.77 28.13 16.55
N HIS A 63 14.99 27.57 17.46
CA HIS A 63 13.71 26.96 17.15
C HIS A 63 12.64 27.99 17.52
N PRO A 64 11.95 28.66 16.57
CA PRO A 64 10.71 29.34 16.88
C PRO A 64 9.60 28.29 16.91
N SER A 65 9.60 27.41 17.90
CA SER A 65 8.40 26.61 18.23
C SER A 65 8.29 26.38 19.73
N THR A 66 8.36 27.45 20.50
CA THR A 66 7.69 27.53 21.80
C THR A 66 6.92 28.84 21.82
N GLY A 67 5.74 28.79 21.20
CA GLY A 67 4.81 29.92 21.08
C GLY A 67 3.42 29.43 20.70
N ARG A 68 2.73 28.84 21.69
CA ARG A 68 1.27 28.53 21.74
C ARG A 68 0.73 27.50 20.73
N GLY A 69 -0.08 26.59 21.29
CA GLY A 69 -0.63 25.45 20.58
C GLY A 69 -1.57 25.83 19.45
N ILE A 70 -1.41 25.13 18.32
CA ILE A 70 -2.50 24.93 17.38
C ILE A 70 -3.25 23.70 17.89
N GLN A 71 -4.23 23.95 18.77
CA GLN A 71 -5.33 23.03 19.00
C GLN A 71 -6.00 22.75 17.65
N GLY A 72 -6.35 21.48 17.44
CA GLY A 72 -6.89 20.98 16.19
C GLY A 72 -8.12 21.75 15.70
N VAL A 73 -8.18 21.91 14.38
CA VAL A 73 -9.43 22.20 13.68
C VAL A 73 -9.85 20.92 12.96
N CYS A 74 -10.34 19.96 13.75
CA CYS A 74 -11.37 19.04 13.29
C CYS A 74 -12.66 19.44 14.02
N ALA A 75 -13.27 20.53 13.56
CA ALA A 75 -14.62 20.89 13.99
C ALA A 75 -15.62 19.95 13.30
N ARG A 76 -16.17 19.02 14.09
CA ARG A 76 -17.46 18.36 13.84
C ARG A 76 -18.49 19.42 13.43
N ARG A 77 -19.03 19.33 12.22
CA ARG A 77 -20.32 19.95 11.86
C ARG A 77 -21.42 18.92 12.04
N THR A 78 -22.05 18.94 13.21
CA THR A 78 -23.44 18.52 13.37
C THR A 78 -24.33 19.65 12.87
N GLY A 79 -25.30 19.33 12.02
CA GLY A 79 -26.04 20.31 11.23
C GLY A 79 -27.12 21.08 11.98
N GLN A 80 -27.56 22.19 11.36
CA GLN A 80 -28.96 22.53 11.19
C GLN A 80 -29.15 23.61 10.10
N LYS A 81 -30.27 23.45 9.40
CA LYS A 81 -30.90 24.21 8.30
C LYS A 81 -30.80 25.74 8.31
N GLY A 82 -30.82 26.33 7.11
CA GLY A 82 -31.57 27.57 6.84
C GLY A 82 -30.91 28.63 5.95
N GLU A 83 -31.36 28.71 4.70
CA GLU A 83 -31.63 29.92 3.90
C GLU A 83 -30.51 30.86 3.37
N SER A 84 -30.34 30.77 2.04
CA SER A 84 -30.29 31.82 1.00
C SER A 84 -29.50 33.13 1.17
N SER A 85 -28.61 33.39 0.19
CA SER A 85 -28.66 34.53 -0.76
C SER A 85 -27.30 35.21 -1.01
N GLU A 86 -26.80 35.02 -2.23
CA GLU A 86 -26.22 36.01 -3.17
C GLU A 86 -25.52 37.31 -2.72
N ARG A 87 -24.36 37.56 -3.40
CA ARG A 87 -23.79 38.83 -3.96
C ARG A 87 -22.57 39.50 -3.30
N ARG A 88 -21.45 39.43 -4.07
CA ARG A 88 -20.65 40.50 -4.72
C ARG A 88 -19.96 41.64 -3.94
N GLU A 89 -18.71 41.84 -4.41
CA GLU A 89 -17.97 43.09 -4.71
C GLU A 89 -17.13 43.79 -3.61
N ASP A 90 -15.82 43.82 -3.91
CA ASP A 90 -14.82 44.91 -3.84
C ASP A 90 -14.98 46.03 -2.80
N SER A 91 -13.88 46.34 -2.09
CA SER A 91 -13.10 47.57 -2.33
C SER A 91 -11.90 47.74 -1.37
N ASP A 92 -10.82 48.24 -1.94
CA ASP A 92 -9.62 48.80 -1.31
C ASP A 92 -9.93 49.90 -0.29
N ALA A 93 -9.09 50.04 0.75
CA ALA A 93 -8.48 51.33 1.09
C ALA A 93 -7.45 51.21 2.23
N LEU A 94 -6.30 51.84 1.94
CA LEU A 94 -5.17 52.19 2.77
C LEU A 94 -5.47 53.05 4.02
N CYS A 95 -4.48 53.07 4.92
CA CYS A 95 -4.07 54.08 5.93
C CYS A 95 -4.05 53.46 7.34
N GLY A 96 -3.06 53.64 8.21
CA GLY A 96 -1.87 54.48 8.22
C GLY A 96 -1.35 54.53 9.67
N ARG A 97 -0.04 54.29 9.83
CA ARG A 97 0.93 54.89 10.77
C ARG A 97 0.55 55.21 12.23
N GLU A 98 1.35 54.59 13.12
CA GLU A 98 2.00 55.06 14.37
C GLU A 98 1.39 56.21 15.16
N GLU A 99 1.17 55.99 16.47
CA GLU A 99 1.96 56.64 17.53
C GLU A 99 1.65 56.01 18.90
N GLY A 100 2.69 55.90 19.73
CA GLY A 100 2.64 55.33 21.07
C GLY A 100 2.20 56.33 22.14
N ALA A 101 1.67 55.80 23.23
CA ALA A 101 1.70 56.45 24.53
C ALA A 101 1.64 55.38 25.61
N GLU A 102 2.69 55.33 26.42
CA GLU A 102 2.73 54.61 27.69
C GLU A 102 1.68 55.18 28.64
N GLN A 103 0.98 54.30 29.37
CA GLN A 103 0.48 54.64 30.71
C GLN A 103 0.36 53.39 31.58
N ARG A 104 1.13 53.42 32.66
CA ARG A 104 1.06 52.55 33.84
C ARG A 104 -0.34 52.60 34.47
N GLY A 105 -0.77 51.44 34.99
CA GLY A 105 -1.88 51.32 35.92
C GLY A 105 -1.83 49.96 36.60
N GLU A 106 -1.23 49.92 37.78
CA GLU A 106 -1.32 48.81 38.74
C GLU A 106 -2.77 48.65 39.22
N ASN A 107 -3.23 47.41 39.40
CA ASN A 107 -4.16 47.10 40.47
C ASN A 107 -4.13 45.60 40.81
N GLU A 108 -3.90 45.36 42.09
CA GLU A 108 -3.91 44.08 42.77
C GLU A 108 -5.35 43.56 42.92
N HIS A 109 -5.55 42.25 42.89
CA HIS A 109 -6.43 41.59 43.86
C HIS A 109 -6.19 40.07 43.93
N GLU A 110 -5.88 39.65 45.16
CA GLU A 110 -5.81 38.28 45.65
C GLU A 110 -7.18 37.61 45.63
N VAL A 111 -7.24 36.32 45.24
CA VAL A 111 -8.16 35.36 45.87
C VAL A 111 -7.47 33.99 45.96
N SER A 112 -7.42 33.52 47.21
CA SER A 112 -7.02 32.24 47.77
C SER A 112 -7.67 30.99 47.16
N GLY A 113 -6.91 29.89 47.11
CA GLY A 113 -7.41 28.53 46.87
C GLY A 113 -6.32 27.48 47.08
N GLU A 114 -6.48 26.67 48.12
CA GLU A 114 -5.52 25.72 48.70
C GLU A 114 -5.31 24.40 47.93
N VAL A 115 -4.12 23.80 48.18
CA VAL A 115 -3.74 22.37 48.17
C VAL A 115 -3.31 21.71 46.86
N GLY A 116 -2.03 21.30 46.84
CA GLY A 116 -1.47 20.35 45.88
C GLY A 116 0.07 20.36 45.91
N THR A 117 0.66 19.80 46.95
CA THR A 117 2.12 19.63 47.08
C THR A 117 2.66 18.68 46.02
N ASP A 118 3.32 19.22 44.99
CA ASP A 118 4.38 18.53 44.27
C ASP A 118 5.57 19.47 44.16
N LYS A 119 6.73 19.01 44.64
CA LYS A 119 7.98 19.75 44.61
C LYS A 119 8.42 19.96 43.16
N GLU A 120 8.02 21.07 42.58
CA GLU A 120 8.73 21.66 41.45
C GLU A 120 10.15 21.99 41.93
N VAL A 121 11.10 21.20 41.44
CA VAL A 121 12.50 21.60 41.38
C VAL A 121 12.52 22.89 40.57
N THR A 122 12.77 24.00 41.25
CA THR A 122 13.05 25.30 40.64
C THR A 122 14.29 25.17 39.76
N ASP A 123 14.06 24.79 38.51
CA ASP A 123 15.09 24.79 37.49
C ASP A 123 15.42 26.26 37.20
N ASN A 124 16.61 26.64 37.65
CA ASN A 124 17.17 27.97 37.51
C ASN A 124 17.36 28.23 36.01
N ARG A 125 16.31 28.77 35.36
CA ARG A 125 16.29 29.12 33.93
C ARG A 125 17.26 30.27 33.64
N ARG A 126 18.55 29.97 33.59
CA ARG A 126 19.51 30.67 32.73
C ARG A 126 19.52 29.97 31.37
N GLY A 127 18.85 30.60 30.40
CA GLY A 127 18.90 30.37 28.95
C GLY A 127 19.70 29.18 28.42
N GLY A 128 19.22 27.95 28.64
CA GLY A 128 19.80 26.76 28.05
C GLY A 128 19.46 26.67 26.56
N VAL A 129 20.41 27.01 25.69
CA VAL A 129 20.38 26.65 24.27
C VAL A 129 20.27 25.13 24.18
N GLY A 130 19.09 24.59 23.83
CA GLY A 130 18.87 23.14 23.86
C GLY A 130 19.88 22.41 22.97
N ARG A 131 20.44 21.29 23.45
CA ARG A 131 21.51 20.58 22.74
C ARG A 131 20.89 19.58 21.75
N VAL A 132 21.35 19.57 20.50
CA VAL A 132 20.96 18.56 19.50
C VAL A 132 22.11 17.58 19.32
N ALA A 133 21.83 16.28 19.33
CA ALA A 133 22.87 15.27 19.16
C ALA A 133 23.48 15.33 17.75
N MET A 134 24.79 15.17 17.66
CA MET A 134 25.48 15.03 16.38
C MET A 134 25.36 13.59 15.88
N SER A 135 24.97 13.42 14.63
CA SER A 135 24.99 12.12 13.96
C SER A 135 26.42 11.64 13.69
N GLY A 136 26.61 10.36 13.37
CA GLY A 136 27.94 9.86 12.94
C GLY A 136 28.48 10.59 11.71
N LYS A 137 27.61 10.98 10.78
CA LYS A 137 27.96 11.81 9.61
C LYS A 137 28.40 13.20 10.05
N ASP A 138 27.68 13.83 10.98
CA ASP A 138 28.00 15.15 11.50
C ASP A 138 29.39 15.17 12.16
N VAL A 139 29.71 14.14 12.94
CA VAL A 139 31.02 13.99 13.57
C VAL A 139 32.10 13.81 12.51
N ALA A 140 31.85 12.99 11.48
CA ALA A 140 32.80 12.80 10.39
C ALA A 140 33.07 14.10 9.62
N ASP A 141 32.03 14.89 9.31
CA ASP A 141 32.17 16.17 8.60
C ASP A 141 32.92 17.21 9.45
N LEU A 142 32.64 17.27 10.75
CA LEU A 142 33.41 18.10 11.69
C LEU A 142 34.88 17.67 11.76
N LEU A 143 35.16 16.36 11.84
CA LEU A 143 36.53 15.85 11.88
C LEU A 143 37.30 16.16 10.60
N ARG A 144 36.69 15.97 9.42
CA ARG A 144 37.29 16.32 8.12
C ARG A 144 37.67 17.80 8.08
N PHE A 145 36.79 18.67 8.57
CA PHE A 145 37.05 20.08 8.67
C PHE A 145 38.23 20.39 9.62
N LEU A 146 38.23 19.84 10.83
CA LEU A 146 39.29 20.08 11.82
C LEU A 146 40.66 19.61 11.32
N VAL A 147 40.73 18.45 10.68
CA VAL A 147 41.97 17.93 10.08
C VAL A 147 42.44 18.82 8.93
N ARG A 148 41.52 19.26 8.05
CA ARG A 148 41.85 20.18 6.95
C ARG A 148 42.34 21.53 7.48
N ALA A 149 41.69 22.06 8.51
CA ALA A 149 42.08 23.31 9.17
C ALA A 149 43.48 23.23 9.79
N ALA A 150 43.81 22.09 10.40
CA ALA A 150 45.16 21.82 10.91
C ALA A 150 46.20 21.77 9.79
N ASN A 151 45.93 21.04 8.72
CA ASN A 151 46.86 20.86 7.61
C ASN A 151 47.12 22.15 6.82
N LEU A 152 46.16 23.08 6.82
CA LEU A 152 46.26 24.37 6.12
C LEU A 152 46.64 25.53 7.05
N ASN A 153 47.04 25.25 8.30
CA ASN A 153 47.37 26.26 9.33
C ASN A 153 46.27 27.34 9.49
N MET A 154 45.01 26.97 9.28
CA MET A 154 43.89 27.91 9.34
C MET A 154 43.67 28.47 10.75
N PHE A 155 44.22 27.82 11.79
CA PHE A 155 44.13 28.28 13.16
C PHE A 155 44.89 29.59 13.44
N GLU A 156 45.86 29.95 12.59
CA GLU A 156 46.57 31.23 12.69
C GLU A 156 45.72 32.40 12.16
N ASN A 157 44.78 32.13 11.25
CA ASN A 157 43.86 33.11 10.70
C ASN A 157 42.41 32.76 11.07
N VAL A 158 41.97 33.31 12.21
CA VAL A 158 40.62 33.12 12.77
C VAL A 158 39.52 33.42 11.74
N GLN A 159 39.72 34.37 10.83
CA GLN A 159 38.70 34.77 9.87
C GLN A 159 38.52 33.74 8.75
N ILE A 160 39.61 33.17 8.24
CA ILE A 160 39.57 32.06 7.28
C ILE A 160 38.97 30.81 7.94
N PHE A 161 39.34 30.54 9.20
CA PHE A 161 38.77 29.46 9.99
C PHE A 161 37.26 29.60 10.18
N MET A 162 36.79 30.79 10.60
CA MET A 162 35.37 31.05 10.82
C MET A 162 34.54 30.94 9.53
N ASN A 163 35.05 31.39 8.39
CA ASN A 163 34.36 31.27 7.09
C ASN A 163 34.17 29.81 6.67
N HIS A 164 35.17 28.95 6.87
CA HIS A 164 35.03 27.52 6.55
C HIS A 164 34.19 26.79 7.59
N PHE A 165 34.28 27.19 8.86
CA PHE A 165 33.44 26.64 9.92
C PHE A 165 31.96 26.97 9.72
N SER A 166 31.62 28.16 9.20
CA SER A 166 30.24 28.50 8.85
C SER A 166 29.67 27.59 7.77
N THR A 167 30.47 27.21 6.76
CA THR A 167 30.05 26.26 5.72
C THR A 167 29.71 24.90 6.33
N VAL A 168 30.57 24.36 7.20
CA VAL A 168 30.36 23.09 7.90
C VAL A 168 29.12 23.16 8.78
N ARG A 169 28.93 24.27 9.51
CA ARG A 169 27.73 24.49 10.32
C ARG A 169 26.45 24.50 9.47
N SER A 170 26.47 25.12 8.29
CA SER A 170 25.36 25.12 7.34
C SER A 170 25.06 23.71 6.80
N ASP A 171 26.08 22.90 6.54
CA ASP A 171 25.90 21.50 6.11
C ASP A 171 25.31 20.63 7.21
N LEU A 172 25.72 20.84 8.48
CA LEU A 172 25.12 20.16 9.62
C LEU A 172 23.63 20.50 9.78
N ALA A 173 23.26 21.76 9.59
CA ALA A 173 21.88 22.22 9.63
C ALA A 173 21.05 21.64 8.46
N LYS A 174 21.62 21.63 7.26
CA LYS A 174 21.04 20.99 6.06
C LYS A 174 20.73 19.51 6.33
N ASN A 175 21.67 18.76 6.89
CA ASN A 175 21.48 17.35 7.23
C ASN A 175 20.32 17.13 8.23
N ASP A 176 20.17 18.00 9.24
CA ASP A 176 19.06 17.90 10.22
C ASP A 176 17.70 18.10 9.56
N LEU A 177 17.58 19.14 8.73
CA LEU A 177 16.32 19.44 8.04
C LEU A 177 15.94 18.31 7.08
N LEU A 178 16.91 17.68 6.44
CA LEU A 178 16.68 16.51 5.60
C LEU A 178 16.23 15.28 6.40
N LEU A 179 16.71 15.10 7.63
CA LEU A 179 16.24 14.04 8.53
C LEU A 179 14.81 14.31 9.01
N LEU A 180 14.51 15.57 9.38
CA LEU A 180 13.15 15.99 9.74
C LEU A 180 12.18 15.78 8.57
N PHE A 181 12.60 16.06 7.33
CA PHE A 181 11.82 15.75 6.13
C PHE A 181 11.46 14.27 6.08
N GLU A 182 12.44 13.38 6.25
CA GLU A 182 12.18 11.93 6.22
C GLU A 182 11.23 11.49 7.34
N GLU A 183 11.41 12.01 8.55
CA GLU A 183 10.58 11.65 9.69
C GLU A 183 9.12 12.08 9.50
N ASP A 184 8.89 13.33 9.07
CA ASP A 184 7.55 13.86 8.83
C ASP A 184 6.87 13.16 7.64
N MET A 185 7.61 12.85 6.58
CA MET A 185 7.09 12.06 5.45
C MET A 185 6.71 10.64 5.88
N ARG A 186 7.54 9.97 6.70
CA ARG A 186 7.21 8.64 7.24
C ARG A 186 5.97 8.68 8.13
N ARG A 187 5.85 9.69 9.00
CA ARG A 187 4.66 9.88 9.84
C ARG A 187 3.40 10.08 9.00
N PHE A 188 3.49 10.88 7.94
CA PHE A 188 2.40 11.09 7.00
C PHE A 188 1.97 9.80 6.29
N LEU A 189 2.93 8.99 5.82
CA LEU A 189 2.65 7.73 5.13
C LEU A 189 2.19 6.59 6.04
N ASN A 190 2.33 6.72 7.37
CA ASN A 190 1.86 5.72 8.32
C ASN A 190 0.36 5.87 8.67
N VAL A 191 -0.35 6.81 8.05
CA VAL A 191 -1.79 7.03 8.29
C VAL A 191 -2.64 6.08 7.44
N HIS A 192 -3.66 5.50 8.05
CA HIS A 192 -4.66 4.66 7.37
C HIS A 192 -6.03 5.37 7.32
N PRO A 193 -6.73 5.41 6.17
CA PRO A 193 -6.34 4.88 4.86
C PRO A 193 -5.20 5.70 4.19
N PRO A 194 -4.44 5.09 3.26
CA PRO A 194 -3.26 5.72 2.67
C PRO A 194 -3.60 7.02 1.94
N ALA A 195 -2.63 7.94 1.88
CA ALA A 195 -2.78 9.20 1.17
C ALA A 195 -2.80 9.00 -0.35
N LEU A 196 -3.77 9.61 -1.03
CA LEU A 196 -3.79 9.66 -2.49
C LEU A 196 -2.68 10.56 -3.03
N PRO A 197 -2.21 10.34 -4.27
CA PRO A 197 -1.11 11.10 -4.86
C PRO A 197 -1.25 12.64 -4.77
N PRO A 198 -2.44 13.25 -5.02
CA PRO A 198 -2.58 14.71 -4.91
C PRO A 198 -2.30 15.23 -3.49
N LEU A 199 -2.77 14.51 -2.46
CA LEU A 199 -2.54 14.87 -1.07
C LEU A 199 -1.05 14.70 -0.71
N PHE A 200 -0.43 13.63 -1.19
CA PHE A 200 1.01 13.39 -1.02
C PHE A 200 1.84 14.55 -1.59
N PHE A 201 1.59 14.97 -2.83
CA PHE A 201 2.35 16.07 -3.46
C PHE A 201 2.13 17.39 -2.72
N SER A 202 0.88 17.71 -2.35
CA SER A 202 0.58 18.94 -1.60
C SER A 202 1.30 18.98 -0.23
N PHE A 203 1.35 17.85 0.48
CA PHE A 203 2.05 17.75 1.75
C PHE A 203 3.57 17.87 1.55
N ALA A 204 4.14 17.13 0.61
CA ALA A 204 5.56 17.16 0.29
C ALA A 204 6.04 18.57 -0.10
N ASP A 205 5.26 19.29 -0.92
CA ASP A 205 5.56 20.67 -1.29
C ASP A 205 5.50 21.63 -0.10
N SER A 206 4.45 21.52 0.72
CA SER A 206 4.31 22.36 1.92
C SER A 206 5.46 22.12 2.92
N LEU A 207 5.92 20.88 3.05
CA LEU A 207 7.01 20.51 3.93
C LEU A 207 8.34 21.01 3.37
N ARG A 208 8.58 20.82 2.07
CA ARG A 208 9.77 21.33 1.36
C ARG A 208 9.91 22.84 1.51
N GLN A 209 8.84 23.59 1.26
CA GLN A 209 8.85 25.06 1.40
C GLN A 209 9.17 25.48 2.83
N ARG A 210 8.54 24.84 3.83
CA ARG A 210 8.78 25.13 5.24
C ARG A 210 10.22 24.88 5.66
N LEU A 211 10.81 23.75 5.24
CA LEU A 211 12.20 23.41 5.58
C LEU A 211 13.20 24.32 4.86
N LEU A 212 12.94 24.70 3.60
CA LEU A 212 13.78 25.67 2.89
C LEU A 212 13.72 27.05 3.56
N GLN A 213 12.55 27.50 4.01
CA GLN A 213 12.42 28.73 4.78
C GLN A 213 13.18 28.66 6.11
N GLN A 214 13.10 27.53 6.83
CA GLN A 214 13.85 27.32 8.07
C GLN A 214 15.37 27.35 7.82
N TRP A 215 15.83 26.72 6.75
CA TRP A 215 17.24 26.75 6.35
C TRP A 215 17.70 28.19 6.03
N GLN A 216 16.92 28.93 5.25
CA GLN A 216 17.20 30.33 4.93
C GLN A 216 17.27 31.20 6.19
N GLN A 217 16.40 30.98 7.18
CA GLN A 217 16.46 31.68 8.46
C GLN A 217 17.72 31.34 9.27
N GLN A 218 18.23 30.10 9.17
CA GLN A 218 19.42 29.65 9.89
C GLN A 218 20.74 30.18 9.31
N ILE A 219 20.78 30.45 8.00
CA ILE A 219 21.97 31.00 7.33
C ILE A 219 21.97 32.53 7.29
N ARG A 220 20.84 33.19 7.57
CA ARG A 220 20.76 34.66 7.66
C ARG A 220 21.75 35.17 8.72
N GLY A 221 22.69 36.02 8.30
CA GLY A 221 23.75 36.57 9.16
C GLY A 221 25.09 35.84 9.09
N GLN A 222 25.27 34.87 8.18
CA GLN A 222 26.61 34.39 7.84
C GLN A 222 27.30 35.39 6.92
N GLU A 223 28.27 36.11 7.45
CA GLU A 223 29.08 37.10 6.73
C GLU A 223 30.45 36.49 6.37
N GLY A 224 30.85 36.62 5.11
CA GLY A 224 32.13 36.11 4.60
C GLY A 224 32.31 36.38 3.10
N LEU A 225 33.56 36.36 2.62
CA LEU A 225 33.86 36.40 1.18
C LEU A 225 33.25 35.17 0.50
N HIS A 226 32.49 35.37 -0.59
CA HIS A 226 31.75 34.32 -1.32
C HIS A 226 30.64 33.61 -0.52
N ALA A 227 30.18 34.18 0.60
CA ALA A 227 29.13 33.58 1.42
C ALA A 227 27.82 33.37 0.65
N GLN A 228 27.46 34.28 -0.26
CA GLN A 228 26.27 34.16 -1.10
C GLN A 228 26.37 33.01 -2.11
N ASP A 229 27.51 32.86 -2.78
CA ASP A 229 27.74 31.79 -3.77
C ASP A 229 27.67 30.40 -3.10
N ILE A 230 28.34 30.27 -1.93
CA ILE A 230 28.36 29.02 -1.15
C ILE A 230 26.96 28.69 -0.62
N GLN A 231 26.21 29.70 -0.14
CA GLN A 231 24.83 29.50 0.29
C GLN A 231 23.96 29.05 -0.88
N GLN A 232 24.07 29.70 -2.03
CA GLN A 232 23.28 29.30 -3.20
C GLN A 232 23.57 27.85 -3.60
N GLN A 233 24.83 27.44 -3.64
CA GLN A 233 25.20 26.05 -3.92
C GLN A 233 24.62 25.08 -2.88
N GLN A 234 24.72 25.38 -1.58
CA GLN A 234 24.14 24.54 -0.53
C GLN A 234 22.61 24.48 -0.60
N GLN A 235 21.95 25.55 -1.05
CA GLN A 235 20.51 25.59 -1.26
C GLN A 235 20.11 24.69 -2.44
N GLU A 236 20.84 24.77 -3.56
CA GLU A 236 20.61 23.93 -4.74
C GLU A 236 20.79 22.45 -4.38
N GLU A 237 21.84 22.10 -3.65
CA GLU A 237 22.05 20.74 -3.12
C GLU A 237 20.89 20.29 -2.21
N MET A 238 20.40 21.16 -1.33
CA MET A 238 19.27 20.83 -0.44
C MET A 238 18.00 20.57 -1.25
N ILE A 239 17.70 21.41 -2.23
CA ILE A 239 16.55 21.24 -3.14
C ILE A 239 16.66 19.91 -3.88
N GLN A 240 17.83 19.61 -4.44
CA GLN A 240 18.07 18.35 -5.13
C GLN A 240 17.83 17.14 -4.21
N GLN A 241 18.41 17.15 -3.00
CA GLN A 241 18.23 16.05 -2.05
C GLN A 241 16.79 15.91 -1.55
N LEU A 242 16.05 17.01 -1.40
CA LEU A 242 14.62 16.97 -1.08
C LEU A 242 13.82 16.35 -2.22
N ASN A 243 14.06 16.75 -3.47
CA ASN A 243 13.38 16.18 -4.63
C ASN A 243 13.66 14.68 -4.78
N GLU A 244 14.91 14.25 -4.60
CA GLU A 244 15.27 12.82 -4.61
C GLU A 244 14.55 12.04 -3.51
N LYS A 245 14.38 12.62 -2.32
CA LYS A 245 13.61 12.00 -1.24
C LYS A 245 12.11 11.96 -1.56
N VAL A 246 11.55 13.01 -2.16
CA VAL A 246 10.15 13.05 -2.61
C VAL A 246 9.88 11.90 -3.56
N GLU A 247 10.71 11.68 -4.58
CA GLU A 247 10.52 10.57 -5.53
C GLU A 247 10.61 9.18 -4.84
N LYS A 248 11.52 9.02 -3.88
CA LYS A 248 11.59 7.78 -3.08
C LYS A 248 10.31 7.55 -2.27
N PHE A 249 9.79 8.59 -1.61
CA PHE A 249 8.55 8.48 -0.84
C PHE A 249 7.32 8.35 -1.71
N ARG A 250 7.34 8.90 -2.92
CA ARG A 250 6.29 8.74 -3.92
C ARG A 250 6.10 7.26 -4.26
N GLY A 251 7.18 6.54 -4.57
CA GLY A 251 7.10 5.10 -4.83
C GLY A 251 6.52 4.30 -3.66
N ILE A 252 6.85 4.69 -2.42
CA ILE A 252 6.28 4.08 -1.21
C ILE A 252 4.77 4.39 -1.10
N ALA A 253 4.36 5.64 -1.35
CA ALA A 253 2.96 6.06 -1.29
C ALA A 253 2.10 5.34 -2.34
N GLU A 254 2.59 5.26 -3.58
CA GLU A 254 1.94 4.53 -4.67
C GLU A 254 1.79 3.05 -4.34
N GLU A 255 2.84 2.40 -3.81
CA GLU A 255 2.75 0.98 -3.41
C GLU A 255 1.79 0.76 -2.24
N GLN A 256 1.68 1.70 -1.28
CA GLN A 256 0.68 1.60 -0.21
C GLN A 256 -0.75 1.69 -0.75
N VAL A 257 -1.02 2.59 -1.70
CA VAL A 257 -2.34 2.70 -2.35
C VAL A 257 -2.62 1.43 -3.17
N ARG A 258 -1.65 0.94 -3.94
CA ARG A 258 -1.75 -0.30 -4.70
C ARG A 258 -2.09 -1.48 -3.80
N ARG A 259 -1.35 -1.66 -2.71
CA ARG A 259 -1.58 -2.72 -1.72
C ARG A 259 -2.97 -2.61 -1.10
N TYR A 260 -3.39 -1.41 -0.73
CA TYR A 260 -4.73 -1.17 -0.19
C TYR A 260 -5.81 -1.64 -1.19
N CYS A 261 -5.75 -1.22 -2.45
CA CYS A 261 -6.72 -1.64 -3.46
C CYS A 261 -6.67 -3.16 -3.73
N ARG A 262 -5.47 -3.74 -3.83
CA ARG A 262 -5.26 -5.17 -4.05
C ARG A 262 -5.89 -6.04 -2.95
N GLU A 263 -5.85 -5.60 -1.70
CA GLU A 263 -6.48 -6.32 -0.59
C GLU A 263 -8.00 -6.42 -0.74
N PHE A 264 -8.67 -5.37 -1.22
CA PHE A 264 -10.11 -5.42 -1.52
C PHE A 264 -10.41 -6.24 -2.76
N CYS A 265 -9.64 -6.04 -3.85
CA CYS A 265 -9.78 -6.85 -5.07
C CYS A 265 -9.62 -8.35 -4.78
N GLY A 266 -8.64 -8.73 -3.95
CA GLY A 266 -8.42 -10.13 -3.57
C GLY A 266 -9.59 -10.73 -2.77
N LYS A 267 -10.14 -9.98 -1.80
CA LYS A 267 -11.32 -10.41 -1.02
C LYS A 267 -12.54 -10.60 -1.92
N ARG A 268 -12.80 -9.64 -2.82
CA ARG A 268 -13.93 -9.70 -3.75
C ARG A 268 -13.77 -10.81 -4.79
N LEU A 269 -12.56 -11.00 -5.31
CA LEU A 269 -12.28 -12.09 -6.25
C LEU A 269 -12.58 -13.46 -5.64
N HIS A 270 -12.25 -13.65 -4.36
CA HIS A 270 -12.57 -14.88 -3.65
C HIS A 270 -14.10 -15.09 -3.52
N GLN A 271 -14.87 -14.04 -3.28
CA GLN A 271 -16.34 -14.13 -3.24
C GLN A 271 -16.92 -14.48 -4.61
N VAL A 272 -16.43 -13.85 -5.69
CA VAL A 272 -16.82 -14.19 -7.07
C VAL A 272 -16.53 -15.66 -7.38
N GLN A 273 -15.36 -16.18 -6.97
CA GLN A 273 -15.02 -17.59 -7.15
C GLN A 273 -16.01 -18.52 -6.42
N GLN A 274 -16.45 -18.16 -5.22
CA GLN A 274 -17.44 -18.94 -4.47
C GLN A 274 -18.81 -18.94 -5.17
N GLU A 275 -19.28 -17.80 -5.68
CA GLU A 275 -20.54 -17.72 -6.42
C GLU A 275 -20.48 -18.51 -7.73
N ILE A 276 -19.34 -18.43 -8.45
CA ILE A 276 -19.11 -19.23 -9.66
C ILE A 276 -19.11 -20.74 -9.34
N GLN A 277 -18.50 -21.16 -8.22
CA GLN A 277 -18.54 -22.57 -7.79
C GLN A 277 -19.96 -23.05 -7.49
N LYS A 278 -20.78 -22.23 -6.81
CA LYS A 278 -22.20 -22.54 -6.58
C LYS A 278 -22.95 -22.67 -7.91
N GLN A 279 -22.65 -21.80 -8.87
CA GLN A 279 -23.27 -21.83 -10.18
C GLN A 279 -22.80 -23.05 -11.02
N GLN A 280 -21.56 -23.50 -10.88
CA GLN A 280 -21.05 -24.71 -11.55
C GLN A 280 -21.83 -25.98 -11.20
N GLN A 281 -22.36 -26.06 -9.97
CA GLN A 281 -23.20 -27.18 -9.51
C GLN A 281 -24.57 -27.20 -10.20
N ARG A 282 -25.03 -26.06 -10.74
CA ARG A 282 -26.31 -25.91 -11.43
C ARG A 282 -26.22 -26.14 -12.94
N LEU A 283 -25.03 -26.37 -13.48
CA LEU A 283 -24.85 -26.67 -14.90
C LEU A 283 -25.27 -28.11 -15.22
N PRO A 284 -25.86 -28.38 -16.41
CA PRO A 284 -26.01 -27.44 -17.53
C PRO A 284 -27.24 -26.55 -17.43
N MET A 285 -27.15 -25.37 -18.05
CA MET A 285 -28.24 -24.40 -18.11
C MET A 285 -28.28 -23.69 -19.47
N ALA A 286 -29.42 -23.07 -19.81
CA ALA A 286 -29.57 -22.31 -21.04
C ALA A 286 -28.48 -21.21 -21.15
N PRO A 287 -27.76 -21.09 -22.29
CA PRO A 287 -26.64 -20.15 -22.42
C PRO A 287 -27.05 -18.69 -22.19
N GLN A 288 -28.26 -18.31 -22.60
CA GLN A 288 -28.76 -16.96 -22.41
C GLN A 288 -28.97 -16.64 -20.92
N ALA A 289 -29.57 -17.56 -20.16
CA ALA A 289 -29.72 -17.42 -18.71
C ALA A 289 -28.36 -17.32 -18.00
N LEU A 290 -27.37 -18.10 -18.44
CA LEU A 290 -26.00 -18.01 -17.90
C LEU A 290 -25.35 -16.66 -18.22
N ALA A 291 -25.51 -16.15 -19.44
CA ALA A 291 -24.95 -14.86 -19.85
C ALA A 291 -25.60 -13.69 -19.10
N GLU A 292 -26.93 -13.69 -18.94
CA GLU A 292 -27.66 -12.68 -18.18
C GLU A 292 -27.23 -12.66 -16.71
N TRP A 293 -27.11 -13.85 -16.09
CA TRP A 293 -26.59 -13.97 -14.73
C TRP A 293 -25.14 -13.46 -14.63
N ALA A 294 -24.27 -13.83 -15.57
CA ALA A 294 -22.87 -13.39 -15.58
C ALA A 294 -22.74 -11.87 -15.66
N ILE A 295 -23.50 -11.22 -16.55
CA ILE A 295 -23.51 -9.75 -16.70
C ILE A 295 -24.00 -9.08 -15.41
N TYR A 296 -25.07 -9.61 -14.81
CA TYR A 296 -25.60 -9.10 -13.54
C TYR A 296 -24.56 -9.20 -12.43
N GLU A 297 -23.97 -10.38 -12.26
CA GLU A 297 -23.01 -10.66 -11.19
C GLU A 297 -21.73 -9.83 -11.34
N GLN A 298 -21.19 -9.71 -12.56
CA GLN A 298 -20.05 -8.83 -12.84
C GLN A 298 -20.31 -7.38 -12.43
N ARG A 299 -21.47 -6.83 -12.82
CA ARG A 299 -21.85 -5.45 -12.49
C ARG A 299 -22.05 -5.25 -10.99
N LEU A 300 -22.71 -6.20 -10.32
CA LEU A 300 -22.94 -6.15 -8.88
C LEU A 300 -21.61 -6.17 -8.12
N GLN A 301 -20.73 -7.11 -8.44
CA GLN A 301 -19.46 -7.26 -7.72
C GLN A 301 -18.52 -6.08 -7.98
N ARG A 302 -18.55 -5.50 -9.18
CA ARG A 302 -17.83 -4.26 -9.49
C ARG A 302 -18.35 -3.08 -8.70
N SER A 303 -19.67 -2.90 -8.62
CA SER A 303 -20.28 -1.85 -7.80
C SER A 303 -19.88 -1.97 -6.34
N LEU A 304 -19.99 -3.17 -5.76
CA LEU A 304 -19.66 -3.40 -4.36
C LEU A 304 -18.16 -3.18 -4.09
N LEU A 305 -17.28 -3.57 -5.01
CA LEU A 305 -15.84 -3.33 -4.88
C LEU A 305 -15.53 -1.83 -4.87
N THR A 306 -16.11 -1.06 -5.78
CA THR A 306 -15.93 0.41 -5.84
C THR A 306 -16.39 1.07 -4.54
N ASP A 307 -17.56 0.68 -4.03
CA ASP A 307 -18.11 1.22 -2.78
C ASP A 307 -17.23 0.87 -1.56
N GLU A 308 -16.69 -0.34 -1.51
CA GLU A 308 -15.80 -0.77 -0.42
C GLU A 308 -14.45 -0.07 -0.44
N VAL A 309 -13.85 0.05 -1.61
CA VAL A 309 -12.56 0.73 -1.81
C VAL A 309 -12.68 2.21 -1.41
N ASN A 310 -13.81 2.85 -1.72
CA ASN A 310 -14.08 4.26 -1.42
C ASN A 310 -14.64 4.50 0.00
N ARG A 311 -14.90 3.45 0.78
CA ARG A 311 -15.48 3.57 2.14
C ARG A 311 -14.65 4.39 3.12
N GLY A 312 -13.35 4.56 2.83
CA GLY A 312 -12.43 5.43 3.57
C GLY A 312 -12.67 6.95 3.39
N GLY A 313 -13.72 7.36 2.66
CA GLY A 313 -14.06 8.77 2.44
C GLY A 313 -13.17 9.46 1.40
N ARG A 314 -12.42 8.69 0.61
CA ARG A 314 -11.59 9.16 -0.50
C ARG A 314 -11.92 8.33 -1.73
N ASP A 315 -11.84 8.95 -2.89
CA ASP A 315 -12.10 8.28 -4.16
C ASP A 315 -10.83 7.56 -4.64
N PHE A 316 -10.63 6.35 -4.12
CA PHE A 316 -9.53 5.48 -4.51
C PHE A 316 -9.79 4.84 -5.88
N ALA A 317 -11.05 4.61 -6.24
CA ALA A 317 -11.41 3.95 -7.50
C ALA A 317 -11.02 4.76 -8.75
N SER A 318 -10.95 6.09 -8.65
CA SER A 318 -10.52 6.97 -9.75
C SER A 318 -9.02 7.27 -9.77
N ALA A 319 -8.26 6.77 -8.79
CA ALA A 319 -6.81 6.96 -8.77
C ALA A 319 -6.14 6.00 -9.77
N ASP A 320 -5.29 6.52 -10.66
CA ASP A 320 -4.59 5.73 -11.70
C ASP A 320 -3.96 4.42 -11.16
N VAL A 321 -3.30 4.52 -10.00
CA VAL A 321 -2.63 3.38 -9.35
C VAL A 321 -3.61 2.29 -8.91
N CYS A 322 -4.82 2.68 -8.48
CA CYS A 322 -5.87 1.73 -8.10
C CYS A 322 -6.61 1.22 -9.34
N GLU A 323 -6.74 2.06 -10.38
CA GLU A 323 -7.38 1.70 -11.64
C GLU A 323 -6.68 0.50 -12.31
N GLU A 324 -5.34 0.46 -12.28
CA GLU A 324 -4.57 -0.70 -12.77
C GLU A 324 -4.94 -2.01 -12.04
N GLU A 325 -5.02 -1.99 -10.71
CA GLU A 325 -5.41 -3.17 -9.91
C GLU A 325 -6.88 -3.55 -10.12
N LEU A 326 -7.74 -2.56 -10.35
CA LEU A 326 -9.14 -2.74 -10.66
C LEU A 326 -9.35 -3.35 -12.05
N ARG A 327 -8.57 -2.95 -13.06
CA ARG A 327 -8.58 -3.58 -14.40
C ARG A 327 -8.07 -5.02 -14.34
N ALA A 328 -6.97 -5.26 -13.61
CA ALA A 328 -6.46 -6.61 -13.41
C ALA A 328 -7.45 -7.52 -12.65
N TYR A 329 -8.29 -6.95 -11.78
CA TYR A 329 -9.41 -7.65 -11.17
C TYR A 329 -10.49 -8.00 -12.21
N ASP A 330 -10.90 -7.02 -13.03
CA ASP A 330 -11.94 -7.23 -14.06
C ASP A 330 -11.53 -8.33 -15.04
N GLU A 331 -10.27 -8.34 -15.51
CA GLU A 331 -9.73 -9.39 -16.37
C GLU A 331 -9.79 -10.78 -15.71
N LYS A 332 -9.46 -10.89 -14.42
CA LYS A 332 -9.54 -12.16 -13.69
C LYS A 332 -10.98 -12.64 -13.56
N VAL A 333 -11.89 -11.72 -13.29
CA VAL A 333 -13.32 -12.03 -13.20
C VAL A 333 -13.85 -12.51 -14.55
N GLU A 334 -13.55 -11.79 -15.63
CA GLU A 334 -13.94 -12.17 -16.99
C GLU A 334 -13.45 -13.58 -17.35
N ASN A 335 -12.19 -13.91 -17.04
CA ASN A 335 -11.64 -15.24 -17.26
C ASN A 335 -12.39 -16.35 -16.49
N LEU A 336 -12.85 -16.08 -15.27
CA LEU A 336 -13.65 -17.04 -14.51
C LEU A 336 -15.03 -17.28 -15.15
N PHE A 337 -15.66 -16.23 -15.69
CA PHE A 337 -16.92 -16.36 -16.41
C PHE A 337 -16.76 -17.07 -17.75
N LEU A 338 -15.69 -16.79 -18.51
CA LEU A 338 -15.36 -17.51 -19.73
C LEU A 338 -15.13 -19.00 -19.46
N PHE A 339 -14.46 -19.34 -18.36
CA PHE A 339 -14.32 -20.72 -17.91
C PHE A 339 -15.68 -21.37 -17.63
N LEU A 340 -16.56 -20.67 -16.92
CA LEU A 340 -17.91 -21.17 -16.62
C LEU A 340 -18.74 -21.41 -17.88
N HIS A 341 -18.67 -20.50 -18.87
CA HIS A 341 -19.31 -20.69 -20.17
C HIS A 341 -18.77 -21.92 -20.91
N LYS A 342 -17.45 -22.11 -20.91
CA LYS A 342 -16.82 -23.27 -21.54
C LYS A 342 -17.25 -24.59 -20.89
N GLU A 343 -17.32 -24.63 -19.55
CA GLU A 343 -17.79 -25.81 -18.82
C GLU A 343 -19.28 -26.08 -19.06
N ASN A 344 -20.11 -25.05 -19.16
CA ASN A 344 -21.52 -25.21 -19.53
C ASN A 344 -21.65 -25.84 -20.93
N THR A 345 -20.93 -25.30 -21.92
CA THR A 345 -20.94 -25.82 -23.29
C THR A 345 -20.50 -27.28 -23.36
N LYS A 346 -19.48 -27.69 -22.59
CA LYS A 346 -19.06 -29.09 -22.51
C LYS A 346 -20.14 -30.00 -21.93
N LYS A 347 -20.79 -29.58 -20.84
CA LYS A 347 -21.88 -30.34 -20.22
C LYS A 347 -23.09 -30.47 -21.15
N ILE A 348 -23.46 -29.38 -21.83
CA ILE A 348 -24.51 -29.38 -22.86
C ILE A 348 -24.18 -30.38 -23.98
N ALA A 349 -22.95 -30.36 -24.50
CA ALA A 349 -22.54 -31.29 -25.54
C ALA A 349 -22.56 -32.76 -25.07
N ALA A 350 -22.16 -33.02 -23.82
CA ALA A 350 -22.22 -34.36 -23.24
C ALA A 350 -23.65 -34.86 -23.06
N ASP A 351 -24.57 -34.00 -22.62
CA ASP A 351 -25.98 -34.34 -22.49
C ASP A 351 -26.65 -34.58 -23.86
N MET A 352 -26.33 -33.76 -24.87
CA MET A 352 -26.81 -33.96 -26.25
C MET A 352 -26.28 -35.28 -26.84
N GLN A 353 -25.01 -35.61 -26.61
CA GLN A 353 -24.45 -36.89 -27.04
C GLN A 353 -25.14 -38.08 -26.36
N LYS A 354 -25.40 -37.98 -25.05
CA LYS A 354 -26.12 -39.03 -24.31
C LYS A 354 -27.55 -39.19 -24.81
N ALA A 355 -28.22 -38.09 -25.17
CA ALA A 355 -29.55 -38.13 -25.78
C ALA A 355 -29.52 -38.79 -27.16
N GLU A 356 -28.52 -38.48 -28.00
CA GLU A 356 -28.29 -39.13 -29.30
C GLU A 356 -28.12 -40.66 -29.13
N GLU A 357 -27.21 -41.08 -28.25
CA GLU A 357 -26.91 -42.50 -28.00
C GLU A 357 -28.15 -43.27 -27.50
N GLN A 358 -28.95 -42.67 -26.61
CA GLN A 358 -30.19 -43.27 -26.12
C GLN A 358 -31.26 -43.37 -27.19
N THR A 359 -31.32 -42.41 -28.10
CA THR A 359 -32.25 -42.40 -29.23
C THR A 359 -31.92 -43.52 -30.21
N VAL A 360 -30.64 -43.67 -30.54
CA VAL A 360 -30.14 -44.76 -31.38
C VAL A 360 -30.39 -46.12 -30.72
N ALA A 361 -30.13 -46.24 -29.41
CA ALA A 361 -30.36 -47.46 -28.65
C ALA A 361 -31.84 -47.86 -28.65
N PHE A 362 -32.75 -46.90 -28.47
CA PHE A 362 -34.20 -47.15 -28.53
C PHE A 362 -34.62 -47.76 -29.87
N PHE A 363 -34.19 -47.17 -31.00
CA PHE A 363 -34.52 -47.69 -32.33
C PHE A 363 -33.97 -49.11 -32.55
N ALA A 364 -32.72 -49.35 -32.13
CA ALA A 364 -32.09 -50.67 -32.23
C ALA A 364 -32.76 -51.72 -31.31
N GLU A 365 -33.31 -51.30 -30.17
CA GLU A 365 -34.00 -52.17 -29.23
C GLU A 365 -35.39 -52.56 -29.75
N GLN A 366 -36.14 -51.65 -30.37
CA GLN A 366 -37.42 -51.95 -31.02
C GLN A 366 -37.27 -53.06 -32.08
N LEU A 367 -36.22 -53.00 -32.90
CA LEU A 367 -35.89 -54.04 -33.89
C LEU A 367 -35.59 -55.41 -33.26
N LYS A 368 -34.97 -55.44 -32.08
CA LYS A 368 -34.64 -56.69 -31.37
C LYS A 368 -35.84 -57.29 -30.65
N GLN A 369 -36.69 -56.46 -30.04
CA GLN A 369 -37.83 -56.91 -29.25
C GLN A 369 -38.97 -57.44 -30.13
N HIS A 370 -39.03 -57.03 -31.39
CA HIS A 370 -40.11 -57.35 -32.31
C HIS A 370 -39.65 -58.12 -33.57
N PRO A 371 -39.06 -59.32 -33.43
CA PRO A 371 -38.49 -60.05 -34.57
C PRO A 371 -39.54 -60.54 -35.58
N LEU A 372 -40.79 -60.74 -35.15
CA LEU A 372 -41.92 -61.15 -35.99
C LEU A 372 -42.46 -60.01 -36.87
N GLU A 373 -42.20 -58.76 -36.50
CA GLU A 373 -42.60 -57.59 -37.29
C GLU A 373 -41.84 -57.52 -38.63
N MET A 374 -40.67 -58.17 -38.71
CA MET A 374 -39.90 -58.33 -39.95
C MET A 374 -40.54 -59.30 -40.95
N LEU A 375 -41.64 -59.96 -40.61
CA LEU A 375 -42.37 -60.84 -41.52
C LEU A 375 -43.63 -60.18 -42.09
N ARG A 376 -43.92 -58.93 -41.69
CA ARG A 376 -45.05 -58.18 -42.25
C ARG A 376 -44.80 -57.82 -43.72
N PRO A 377 -45.87 -57.60 -44.51
CA PRO A 377 -45.77 -57.01 -45.84
C PRO A 377 -44.93 -55.73 -45.83
N LEU A 378 -44.14 -55.52 -46.89
CA LEU A 378 -43.16 -54.43 -46.97
C LEU A 378 -43.73 -53.04 -46.61
N GLU A 379 -44.97 -52.75 -47.02
CA GLU A 379 -45.62 -51.47 -46.73
C GLU A 379 -45.92 -51.29 -45.25
N GLU A 380 -46.37 -52.35 -44.56
CA GLU A 380 -46.63 -52.34 -43.13
C GLU A 380 -45.34 -52.26 -42.31
N PHE A 381 -44.28 -52.93 -42.76
CA PHE A 381 -42.96 -52.85 -42.13
C PHE A 381 -42.33 -51.45 -42.29
N ARG A 382 -42.48 -50.80 -43.45
CA ARG A 382 -42.05 -49.41 -43.66
C ARG A 382 -42.81 -48.43 -42.77
N ALA A 383 -44.11 -48.63 -42.56
CA ALA A 383 -44.90 -47.80 -41.65
C ALA A 383 -44.40 -47.92 -40.20
N LEU A 384 -44.09 -49.14 -39.72
CA LEU A 384 -43.53 -49.38 -38.39
C LEU A 384 -42.14 -48.75 -38.21
N LEU A 385 -41.26 -48.86 -39.20
CA LEU A 385 -39.95 -48.19 -39.17
C LEU A 385 -40.09 -46.66 -39.06
N PHE A 386 -41.07 -46.08 -39.75
CA PHE A 386 -41.37 -44.65 -39.66
C PHE A 386 -41.88 -44.26 -38.26
N GLU A 387 -42.75 -45.06 -37.65
CA GLU A 387 -43.24 -44.83 -36.28
C GLU A 387 -42.09 -44.91 -35.26
N TRP A 388 -41.26 -45.95 -35.32
CA TRP A 388 -40.11 -46.08 -34.42
C TRP A 388 -39.10 -44.95 -34.59
N LYS A 389 -38.88 -44.49 -35.82
CA LYS A 389 -38.03 -43.34 -36.13
C LYS A 389 -38.61 -42.04 -35.56
N THR A 390 -39.92 -41.85 -35.68
CA THR A 390 -40.62 -40.68 -35.12
C THR A 390 -40.57 -40.69 -33.60
N GLY A 391 -40.84 -41.83 -32.97
CA GLY A 391 -40.73 -41.98 -31.50
C GLY A 391 -39.30 -41.81 -30.99
N ALA A 392 -38.29 -42.27 -31.75
CA ALA A 392 -36.89 -41.99 -31.45
C ALA A 392 -36.60 -40.47 -31.47
N TRP A 393 -37.07 -39.76 -32.50
CA TRP A 393 -36.94 -38.30 -32.58
C TRP A 393 -37.62 -37.57 -31.42
N GLU A 394 -38.81 -38.00 -31.00
CA GLU A 394 -39.51 -37.41 -29.86
C GLU A 394 -38.70 -37.55 -28.56
N ILE A 395 -38.06 -38.70 -28.34
CA ILE A 395 -37.17 -38.92 -27.18
C ILE A 395 -35.98 -37.97 -27.21
N PHE A 396 -35.39 -37.74 -28.39
CA PHE A 396 -34.31 -36.78 -28.55
C PHE A 396 -34.77 -35.35 -28.29
N GLU A 397 -35.88 -34.92 -28.91
CA GLU A 397 -36.42 -33.57 -28.74
C GLU A 397 -36.79 -33.28 -27.28
N GLN A 398 -37.43 -34.24 -26.59
CA GLN A 398 -37.83 -34.08 -25.20
C GLN A 398 -36.63 -33.91 -24.26
N LYS A 399 -35.47 -34.52 -24.56
CA LYS A 399 -34.27 -34.41 -23.73
C LYS A 399 -33.44 -33.15 -24.00
N VAL A 400 -33.64 -32.53 -25.16
CA VAL A 400 -32.81 -31.40 -25.63
C VAL A 400 -33.64 -30.12 -25.76
N GLU A 401 -34.91 -30.13 -25.36
CA GLU A 401 -35.86 -29.01 -25.47
C GLU A 401 -35.29 -27.70 -24.89
N ASP A 402 -34.78 -27.74 -23.66
CA ASP A 402 -34.19 -26.59 -22.96
C ASP A 402 -32.84 -26.14 -23.55
N LEU A 403 -32.23 -26.96 -24.40
CA LEU A 403 -30.89 -26.77 -24.97
C LEU A 403 -30.94 -26.39 -26.46
N ARG A 404 -32.12 -26.35 -27.07
CA ARG A 404 -32.36 -25.99 -28.48
C ARG A 404 -31.87 -24.59 -28.84
N ALA A 405 -31.78 -23.71 -27.85
CA ALA A 405 -31.23 -22.36 -28.00
C ALA A 405 -29.77 -22.37 -28.48
N VAL A 406 -29.03 -23.46 -28.26
CA VAL A 406 -27.64 -23.61 -28.72
C VAL A 406 -27.62 -24.16 -30.15
N ARG A 407 -28.12 -23.36 -31.11
CA ARG A 407 -28.32 -23.80 -32.52
C ARG A 407 -27.11 -24.50 -33.13
N GLN A 408 -25.90 -23.99 -32.89
CA GLN A 408 -24.67 -24.55 -33.46
C GLN A 408 -24.37 -25.97 -32.98
N ILE A 409 -24.62 -26.27 -31.69
CA ILE A 409 -24.37 -27.60 -31.14
C ILE A 409 -25.52 -28.52 -31.53
N TYR A 410 -26.76 -28.04 -31.38
CA TYR A 410 -27.96 -28.77 -31.77
C TYR A 410 -27.90 -29.25 -33.22
N SER A 411 -27.56 -28.39 -34.17
CA SER A 411 -27.53 -28.75 -35.60
C SER A 411 -26.53 -29.86 -35.93
N VAL A 412 -25.43 -29.96 -35.19
CA VAL A 412 -24.43 -31.02 -35.40
C VAL A 412 -24.98 -32.36 -34.97
N PHE A 413 -25.59 -32.43 -33.79
CA PHE A 413 -26.21 -33.66 -33.28
C PHE A 413 -27.46 -34.05 -34.06
N GLU A 414 -28.27 -33.09 -34.51
CA GLU A 414 -29.42 -33.31 -35.37
C GLU A 414 -29.04 -33.95 -36.71
N GLN A 415 -27.99 -33.45 -37.38
CA GLN A 415 -27.50 -34.01 -38.63
C GLN A 415 -26.94 -35.43 -38.44
N ARG A 416 -26.20 -35.65 -37.35
CA ARG A 416 -25.62 -36.96 -37.02
C ARG A 416 -26.70 -37.99 -36.71
N LEU A 417 -27.68 -37.64 -35.87
CA LEU A 417 -28.82 -38.48 -35.54
C LEU A 417 -29.65 -38.80 -36.79
N THR A 418 -29.90 -37.82 -37.66
CA THR A 418 -30.59 -38.04 -38.94
C THR A 418 -29.87 -39.07 -39.81
N THR A 419 -28.54 -39.01 -39.83
CA THR A 419 -27.70 -39.90 -40.62
C THR A 419 -27.71 -41.32 -40.06
N GLU A 420 -27.56 -41.47 -38.74
CA GLU A 420 -27.57 -42.77 -38.07
C GLU A 420 -28.94 -43.44 -38.15
N LEU A 421 -30.04 -42.71 -37.93
CA LEU A 421 -31.39 -43.28 -38.07
C LEU A 421 -31.68 -43.73 -39.50
N LYS A 422 -31.25 -42.98 -40.52
CA LYS A 422 -31.35 -43.42 -41.93
C LYS A 422 -30.52 -44.67 -42.20
N ARG A 423 -29.33 -44.78 -41.62
CA ARG A 423 -28.47 -45.97 -41.75
C ARG A 423 -29.14 -47.19 -41.13
N LEU A 424 -29.71 -47.05 -39.93
CA LEU A 424 -30.42 -48.13 -39.24
C LEU A 424 -31.68 -48.55 -39.99
N GLU A 425 -32.43 -47.61 -40.55
CA GLU A 425 -33.59 -47.86 -41.41
C GLU A 425 -33.19 -48.69 -42.64
N GLN A 426 -32.12 -48.30 -43.34
CA GLN A 426 -31.59 -49.04 -44.50
C GLN A 426 -31.12 -50.45 -44.13
N GLN A 427 -30.40 -50.60 -43.02
CA GLN A 427 -29.95 -51.91 -42.52
C GLN A 427 -31.13 -52.82 -42.17
N SER A 428 -32.19 -52.25 -41.59
CA SER A 428 -33.39 -53.00 -41.24
C SER A 428 -34.16 -53.47 -42.47
N LEU A 429 -34.25 -52.64 -43.51
CA LEU A 429 -34.85 -53.00 -44.80
C LEU A 429 -34.05 -54.06 -45.55
N GLN A 430 -32.71 -53.98 -45.53
CA GLN A 430 -31.84 -55.02 -46.10
C GLN A 430 -32.03 -56.36 -45.38
N HIS A 431 -32.06 -56.33 -44.04
CA HIS A 431 -32.26 -57.54 -43.25
C HIS A 431 -33.66 -58.16 -43.46
N TRP A 432 -34.68 -57.34 -43.66
CA TRP A 432 -36.02 -57.79 -44.05
C TRP A 432 -36.00 -58.51 -45.41
N ASP A 433 -35.29 -57.94 -46.40
CA ASP A 433 -35.19 -58.50 -47.76
C ASP A 433 -34.46 -59.85 -47.75
N GLU A 434 -33.36 -59.96 -46.98
CA GLU A 434 -32.63 -61.21 -46.75
C GLU A 434 -33.51 -62.28 -46.08
N LYS A 435 -34.23 -61.94 -45.01
CA LYS A 435 -35.11 -62.90 -44.32
C LYS A 435 -36.30 -63.34 -45.17
N CYS A 436 -36.89 -62.44 -45.94
CA CYS A 436 -38.01 -62.79 -46.82
C CYS A 436 -37.54 -63.66 -47.99
N THR A 437 -36.35 -63.42 -48.52
CA THR A 437 -35.75 -64.30 -49.56
C THR A 437 -35.35 -65.66 -49.00
N GLU A 438 -34.85 -65.76 -47.77
CA GLU A 438 -34.59 -67.04 -47.09
C GLU A 438 -35.86 -67.87 -46.81
N ILE A 439 -37.00 -67.21 -46.51
CA ILE A 439 -38.27 -67.90 -46.23
C ILE A 439 -38.99 -68.30 -47.53
N ALA A 440 -38.75 -67.56 -48.62
CA ALA A 440 -39.33 -67.83 -49.94
C ALA A 440 -38.59 -68.92 -50.74
N SER A 441 -37.34 -69.25 -50.36
CA SER A 441 -36.55 -70.36 -50.88
C SER A 441 -36.79 -71.65 -50.10
#